data_AF-A0A6N7ACA3-F1
#
_entry.id   AF-A0A6N7ACA3-F1
#
_cell.length_a   1.000
_cell.length_b   1.000
_cell.length_c   1.000
_cell.angle_alpha   90.00
_cell.angle_beta   90.00
_cell.angle_gamma   90.00
#
_symmetry.space_group_name_H-M   'P 1'
#
loop_
_entity.id
_entity.type
_entity.pdbx_description
1 polymer ?
#
loop_
_entity_poly.entity_id
_entity_poly.type
_entity_poly.pdbx_seq_one_letter_code
_entity_poly.pdbx_strand_id
1 'polypeptide(L)'
;MLLTIGRGESMAEIWEFCDPFVTEPGITMKECQVPALQSIFIGYGSLGNTVDELDAAWGSINWELYLDGQTVNLPAFGTIDQVDDSNASVLRLWNVVLEQPAPGVHTLRYLSSEGGELYDITWIFTVTSPATMEIPAGTESLPFTGTSSAFSTLGEFDSLMKSAIASGEIDSFWDAVTSTGQMPLIFGDSVAVFLYRGQAENVECRGDFTTQYMRQGETDLWAFLKQFEPDTRLEYKILLNSSESILDPLNALTETGGLGTNSVVLMPKYVIPEFTLPRDNIAHGTLNENITISSQFLGYDVNYRVYTPAGYETLASLPVIYVTDGQDFSNPGMGAMVNALDNLIADGRIEPVIAVFIDSRDPLTGDNRRADELVADSLATCPFCDFIALELVPTIDAAYKTNPSPDARAILGFSLGGNFTAHMGLAYADVFHQIAILSPYISANWIFDTYQAVERLPLKIFLGHGTYDERAASIHLREILQAKSYSLLYIETHEGHSYGNVRGLLDDMLIYFFGAK
;
A
#
# COMPACT_ATOMS: atom_id res chain seq x y z
N MET A 1 -27.96 -5.83 22.39
CA MET A 1 -26.56 -6.02 21.94
C MET A 1 -26.28 -7.50 21.83
N LEU A 2 -25.62 -7.89 20.75
CA LEU A 2 -25.22 -9.27 20.47
C LEU A 2 -23.70 -9.36 20.58
N LEU A 3 -23.17 -10.46 21.10
CA LEU A 3 -21.73 -10.71 21.16
C LEU A 3 -21.36 -11.83 20.19
N THR A 4 -20.31 -11.62 19.40
CA THR A 4 -19.81 -12.56 18.39
C THR A 4 -18.29 -12.75 18.54
N ILE A 5 -17.74 -13.71 17.77
CA ILE A 5 -16.31 -13.99 17.69
C ILE A 5 -15.74 -13.24 16.48
N GLY A 6 -14.67 -12.48 16.68
CA GLY A 6 -13.93 -11.80 15.61
C GLY A 6 -13.28 -12.82 14.70
N ARG A 7 -13.60 -12.78 13.40
CA ARG A 7 -13.15 -13.76 12.40
C ARG A 7 -11.74 -13.48 11.84
N GLY A 8 -10.92 -12.71 12.56
CA GLY A 8 -9.61 -12.27 12.07
C GLY A 8 -9.68 -11.19 10.97
N GLU A 9 -10.81 -10.50 10.84
CA GLU A 9 -10.99 -9.35 9.95
C GLU A 9 -10.51 -8.06 10.64
N SER A 10 -9.96 -7.11 9.87
CA SER A 10 -9.63 -5.77 10.37
C SER A 10 -10.92 -5.04 10.76
N MET A 11 -11.07 -4.78 12.05
CA MET A 11 -12.26 -4.14 12.64
C MET A 11 -11.80 -3.09 13.63
N ALA A 12 -12.58 -2.02 13.78
CA ALA A 12 -12.31 -0.98 14.75
C ALA A 12 -12.26 -1.55 16.17
N GLU A 13 -11.16 -1.30 16.86
CA GLU A 13 -11.01 -1.66 18.26
C GLU A 13 -11.59 -0.56 19.15
N ILE A 14 -12.29 -0.93 20.22
CA ILE A 14 -12.81 0.06 21.16
C ILE A 14 -11.68 0.91 21.78
N TRP A 15 -10.45 0.38 21.77
CA TRP A 15 -9.24 1.02 22.29
C TRP A 15 -8.75 2.19 21.43
N GLU A 16 -9.23 2.32 20.19
CA GLU A 16 -9.04 3.52 19.37
C GLU A 16 -9.77 4.74 19.97
N PHE A 17 -10.84 4.48 20.74
CA PHE A 17 -11.71 5.49 21.32
C PHE A 17 -11.59 5.58 22.85
N CYS A 18 -11.20 4.49 23.49
CA CYS A 18 -11.15 4.34 24.94
C CYS A 18 -9.72 4.00 25.37
N ASP A 19 -9.10 4.83 26.21
CA ASP A 19 -7.73 4.60 26.69
C ASP A 19 -7.60 3.22 27.39
N PRO A 20 -6.84 2.26 26.81
CA PRO A 20 -6.73 0.92 27.33
C PRO A 20 -5.76 0.81 28.50
N PHE A 21 -4.88 1.79 28.76
CA PHE A 21 -3.77 1.61 29.68
C PHE A 21 -4.18 1.67 31.15
N VAL A 22 -3.92 0.60 31.91
CA VAL A 22 -4.14 0.56 33.36
C VAL A 22 -2.84 0.13 34.04
N THR A 23 -2.27 1.03 34.85
CA THR A 23 -0.92 0.88 35.39
C THR A 23 -0.87 0.52 36.87
N GLU A 24 -1.99 0.56 37.58
CA GLU A 24 -2.07 0.30 39.03
C GLU A 24 -3.26 -0.62 39.36
N PRO A 25 -3.12 -1.54 40.34
CA PRO A 25 -4.23 -2.36 40.81
C PRO A 25 -5.26 -1.52 41.58
N GLY A 26 -6.51 -1.94 41.54
CA GLY A 26 -7.63 -1.29 42.20
C GLY A 26 -8.85 -1.14 41.29
N ILE A 27 -9.78 -0.28 41.73
CA ILE A 27 -11.01 0.04 41.00
C ILE A 27 -10.76 1.30 40.17
N THR A 28 -10.86 1.18 38.85
CA THR A 28 -10.69 2.28 37.90
C THR A 28 -11.95 2.46 37.07
N MET A 29 -12.39 3.72 36.90
CA MET A 29 -13.45 4.09 35.98
C MET A 29 -12.92 5.07 34.94
N LYS A 30 -13.19 4.80 33.67
CA LYS A 30 -12.83 5.67 32.54
C LYS A 30 -14.06 5.99 31.71
N GLU A 31 -14.10 7.19 31.14
CA GLU A 31 -15.17 7.60 30.23
C GLU A 31 -14.61 7.76 28.81
N CYS A 32 -15.37 7.35 27.80
CA CYS A 32 -15.02 7.53 26.40
C CYS A 32 -16.27 7.68 25.51
N GLN A 33 -16.08 8.24 24.32
CA GLN A 33 -17.11 8.38 23.29
C GLN A 33 -16.78 7.42 22.16
N VAL A 34 -17.76 6.62 21.76
CA VAL A 34 -17.60 5.60 20.72
C VAL A 34 -18.63 5.87 19.63
N PRO A 35 -18.24 5.95 18.35
CA PRO A 35 -19.22 6.11 17.27
C PRO A 35 -20.19 4.93 17.23
N ALA A 36 -21.42 5.12 16.75
CA ALA A 36 -22.34 4.00 16.49
C ALA A 36 -21.85 3.17 15.30
N LEU A 37 -20.91 2.28 15.58
CA LEU A 37 -20.37 1.30 14.66
C LEU A 37 -21.27 0.05 14.66
N GLN A 38 -21.26 -0.68 13.54
CA GLN A 38 -21.99 -1.94 13.45
C GLN A 38 -21.36 -3.03 14.32
N SER A 39 -20.04 -3.06 14.39
CA SER A 39 -19.29 -4.07 15.13
C SER A 39 -18.07 -3.39 15.73
N ILE A 40 -17.77 -3.70 16.99
CA ILE A 40 -16.63 -3.12 17.70
C ILE A 40 -15.89 -4.26 18.39
N PHE A 41 -14.58 -4.36 18.15
CA PHE A 41 -13.76 -5.29 18.92
C PHE A 41 -13.60 -4.76 20.34
N ILE A 42 -14.09 -5.51 21.33
CA ILE A 42 -14.03 -5.14 22.76
C ILE A 42 -13.12 -6.06 23.55
N GLY A 43 -12.27 -6.82 22.84
CA GLY A 43 -11.33 -7.75 23.43
C GLY A 43 -10.24 -7.04 24.22
N TYR A 44 -10.15 -7.36 25.50
CA TYR A 44 -9.07 -6.90 26.38
C TYR A 44 -8.16 -8.07 26.76
N GLY A 45 -6.94 -7.79 27.21
CA GLY A 45 -6.00 -8.86 27.51
C GLY A 45 -4.66 -8.41 28.05
N SER A 46 -3.61 -9.15 27.73
CA SER A 46 -2.29 -9.02 28.35
C SER A 46 -1.17 -9.19 27.35
N LEU A 47 -0.07 -8.48 27.61
CA LEU A 47 1.14 -8.46 26.80
C LEU A 47 2.18 -9.41 27.40
N GLY A 48 2.88 -10.15 26.54
CA GLY A 48 4.03 -10.96 26.94
C GLY A 48 5.13 -10.95 25.88
N ASN A 49 6.32 -11.42 26.23
CA ASN A 49 7.45 -11.42 25.29
C ASN A 49 7.40 -12.63 24.34
N THR A 50 6.71 -13.71 24.73
CA THR A 50 6.53 -14.91 23.91
C THR A 50 5.15 -15.51 24.12
N VAL A 51 4.70 -16.32 23.15
CA VAL A 51 3.45 -17.10 23.25
C VAL A 51 3.51 -18.07 24.44
N ASP A 52 4.65 -18.73 24.67
CA ASP A 52 4.82 -19.68 25.78
C ASP A 52 4.70 -19.00 27.15
N GLU A 53 5.25 -17.79 27.30
CA GLU A 53 5.09 -16.97 28.51
C GLU A 53 3.62 -16.59 28.73
N LEU A 54 2.92 -16.18 27.67
CA LEU A 54 1.50 -15.86 27.73
C LEU A 54 0.64 -17.07 28.04
N ASP A 55 0.94 -18.25 27.49
CA ASP A 55 0.21 -19.47 27.80
C ASP A 55 0.27 -19.80 29.30
N ALA A 56 1.46 -19.65 29.90
CA ALA A 56 1.65 -19.87 31.34
C ALA A 56 0.97 -18.80 32.20
N ALA A 57 1.09 -17.52 31.82
CA ALA A 57 0.54 -16.39 32.56
C ALA A 57 -0.99 -16.31 32.45
N TRP A 58 -1.54 -16.46 31.24
CA TRP A 58 -2.97 -16.34 30.94
C TRP A 58 -3.82 -17.32 31.73
N GLY A 59 -3.35 -18.57 31.87
CA GLY A 59 -4.03 -19.60 32.66
C GLY A 59 -4.05 -19.32 34.16
N SER A 60 -3.22 -18.41 34.66
CA SER A 60 -3.17 -18.01 36.07
C SER A 60 -4.06 -16.80 36.40
N ILE A 61 -4.50 -16.06 35.38
CA ILE A 61 -5.34 -14.88 35.54
C ILE A 61 -6.81 -15.29 35.49
N ASN A 62 -7.54 -14.95 36.55
CA ASN A 62 -9.00 -15.08 36.52
C ASN A 62 -9.59 -13.88 35.79
N TRP A 63 -10.20 -14.10 34.63
CA TRP A 63 -10.85 -13.05 33.85
C TRP A 63 -12.36 -13.10 34.01
N GLU A 64 -12.97 -11.96 34.29
CA GLU A 64 -14.41 -11.76 34.17
C GLU A 64 -14.70 -10.54 33.31
N LEU A 65 -15.74 -10.64 32.50
CA LEU A 65 -16.23 -9.54 31.68
C LEU A 65 -17.71 -9.31 31.98
N TYR A 66 -18.06 -8.06 32.21
CA TYR A 66 -19.43 -7.59 32.33
C TYR A 66 -19.69 -6.54 31.27
N LEU A 67 -20.78 -6.71 30.51
CA LEU A 67 -21.30 -5.71 29.59
C LEU A 67 -22.68 -5.28 30.09
N ASP A 68 -22.86 -4.00 30.40
CA ASP A 68 -24.09 -3.46 31.00
C ASP A 68 -24.53 -4.24 32.24
N GLY A 69 -23.56 -4.62 33.06
CA GLY A 69 -23.75 -5.43 34.26
C GLY A 69 -24.13 -6.90 34.01
N GLN A 70 -24.21 -7.35 32.76
CA GLN A 70 -24.43 -8.75 32.39
C GLN A 70 -23.10 -9.49 32.23
N THR A 71 -22.97 -10.66 32.86
CA THR A 71 -21.78 -11.51 32.74
C THR A 71 -21.64 -12.07 31.33
N VAL A 72 -20.43 -12.00 30.77
CA VAL A 72 -20.06 -12.59 29.48
C VAL A 72 -19.26 -13.88 29.69
N ASN A 73 -19.65 -14.96 29.01
CA ASN A 73 -18.92 -16.23 29.05
C ASN A 73 -17.67 -16.19 28.15
N LEU A 74 -16.61 -15.52 28.61
CA LEU A 74 -15.35 -15.33 27.89
C LEU A 74 -14.79 -16.61 27.22
N PRO A 75 -14.75 -17.79 27.89
CA PRO A 75 -14.30 -19.03 27.26
C PRO A 75 -15.03 -19.43 25.98
N ALA A 76 -16.29 -19.02 25.78
CA ALA A 76 -17.04 -19.34 24.57
C ALA A 76 -16.56 -18.56 23.33
N PHE A 77 -15.82 -17.47 23.54
CA PHE A 77 -15.35 -16.58 22.47
C PHE A 77 -13.90 -16.86 22.07
N GLY A 78 -13.11 -17.50 22.94
CA GLY A 78 -11.70 -17.80 22.67
C GLY A 78 -10.80 -16.55 22.75
N THR A 79 -9.57 -16.68 22.27
CA THR A 79 -8.55 -15.61 22.28
C THR A 79 -7.91 -15.47 20.90
N ILE A 80 -7.30 -14.31 20.66
CA ILE A 80 -6.49 -14.01 19.49
C ILE A 80 -5.16 -13.44 19.94
N ASP A 81 -4.08 -13.82 19.25
CA ASP A 81 -2.73 -13.31 19.49
C ASP A 81 -2.38 -12.35 18.36
N GLN A 82 -2.05 -11.11 18.71
CA GLN A 82 -1.51 -10.09 17.80
C GLN A 82 -0.01 -9.95 18.06
N VAL A 83 0.80 -10.03 17.01
CA VAL A 83 2.26 -9.89 17.10
C VAL A 83 2.63 -8.47 16.70
N ASP A 84 3.38 -7.77 17.56
CA ASP A 84 3.98 -6.48 17.20
C ASP A 84 5.33 -6.72 16.51
N ASP A 85 5.33 -6.53 15.18
CA ASP A 85 6.51 -6.72 14.33
C ASP A 85 7.68 -5.79 14.69
N SER A 86 7.45 -4.73 15.47
CA SER A 86 8.50 -3.76 15.85
C SER A 86 9.33 -4.18 17.07
N ASN A 87 8.76 -4.96 17.99
CA ASN A 87 9.39 -5.29 19.29
C ASN A 87 9.34 -6.78 19.67
N ALA A 88 8.81 -7.64 18.81
CA ALA A 88 8.67 -9.09 19.04
C ALA A 88 7.81 -9.46 20.27
N SER A 89 7.01 -8.52 20.80
CA SER A 89 6.03 -8.81 21.85
C SER A 89 4.74 -9.37 21.26
N VAL A 90 4.05 -10.19 22.04
CA VAL A 90 2.75 -10.77 21.69
C VAL A 90 1.69 -10.16 22.62
N LEU A 91 0.59 -9.69 22.04
CA LEU A 91 -0.59 -9.24 22.76
C LEU A 91 -1.69 -10.29 22.59
N ARG A 92 -2.07 -10.94 23.69
CA ARG A 92 -3.21 -11.86 23.70
C ARG A 92 -4.46 -11.13 24.14
N LEU A 93 -5.53 -11.21 23.35
CA LEU A 93 -6.81 -10.56 23.61
C LEU A 93 -7.95 -11.58 23.63
N TRP A 94 -8.97 -11.33 24.46
CA TRP A 94 -10.24 -12.05 24.35
C TRP A 94 -10.91 -11.75 23.01
N ASN A 95 -11.36 -12.76 22.27
CA ASN A 95 -11.90 -12.56 20.92
C ASN A 95 -13.40 -12.21 20.94
N VAL A 96 -13.73 -11.06 21.53
CA VAL A 96 -15.10 -10.62 21.77
C VAL A 96 -15.43 -9.39 20.93
N VAL A 97 -16.52 -9.49 20.18
CA VAL A 97 -17.03 -8.42 19.33
C VAL A 97 -18.41 -8.00 19.80
N LEU A 98 -18.60 -6.69 19.95
CA LEU A 98 -19.88 -6.08 20.24
C LEU A 98 -20.60 -5.72 18.94
N GLU A 99 -21.68 -6.44 18.65
CA GLU A 99 -22.52 -6.20 17.48
C GLU A 99 -23.67 -5.27 17.81
N GLN A 100 -23.82 -4.26 16.95
CA GLN A 100 -24.83 -3.21 16.95
C GLN A 100 -25.01 -2.65 18.35
N PRO A 101 -23.95 -2.05 18.95
CA PRO A 101 -24.04 -1.34 20.20
C PRO A 101 -25.22 -0.37 20.14
N ALA A 102 -26.09 -0.44 21.15
CA ALA A 102 -27.24 0.44 21.17
C ALA A 102 -26.76 1.88 21.39
N PRO A 103 -27.51 2.89 20.93
CA PRO A 103 -27.27 4.27 21.32
C PRO A 103 -27.32 4.49 22.83
N GLY A 104 -26.41 5.32 23.35
CA GLY A 104 -26.43 5.76 24.75
C GLY A 104 -25.25 5.26 25.56
N VAL A 105 -25.40 5.33 26.89
CA VAL A 105 -24.33 5.00 27.83
C VAL A 105 -24.31 3.51 28.10
N HIS A 106 -23.15 2.90 27.89
CA HIS A 106 -22.86 1.50 28.14
C HIS A 106 -21.68 1.36 29.11
N THR A 107 -21.60 0.19 29.75
CA THR A 107 -20.50 -0.15 30.66
C THR A 107 -19.82 -1.43 30.21
N LEU A 108 -18.52 -1.34 29.96
CA LEU A 108 -17.62 -2.47 29.73
C LEU A 108 -16.74 -2.61 30.96
N ARG A 109 -16.91 -3.69 31.72
CA ARG A 109 -16.14 -3.92 32.95
C ARG A 109 -15.35 -5.21 32.85
N TYR A 110 -14.04 -5.10 32.91
CA TYR A 110 -13.13 -6.24 33.05
C TYR A 110 -12.66 -6.34 34.50
N LEU A 111 -12.77 -7.55 35.05
CA LEU A 111 -12.16 -7.92 36.32
C LEU A 111 -11.05 -8.92 36.02
N SER A 112 -9.84 -8.63 36.49
CA SER A 112 -8.74 -9.59 36.48
C SER A 112 -8.03 -9.63 37.82
N SER A 113 -7.51 -10.81 38.18
CA SER A 113 -6.58 -10.93 39.32
C SER A 113 -5.28 -11.56 38.87
N GLU A 114 -4.19 -10.82 39.05
CA GLU A 114 -2.84 -11.21 38.66
C GLU A 114 -1.94 -11.08 39.89
N GLY A 115 -1.25 -12.17 40.26
CA GLY A 115 -0.36 -12.16 41.42
C GLY A 115 -1.03 -11.88 42.78
N GLY A 116 -2.36 -11.98 42.87
CA GLY A 116 -3.13 -11.65 44.07
C GLY A 116 -3.58 -10.18 44.16
N GLU A 117 -3.18 -9.35 43.21
CA GLU A 117 -3.68 -7.99 43.04
C GLU A 117 -4.97 -8.03 42.20
N LEU A 118 -5.87 -7.07 42.46
CA LEU A 118 -7.16 -6.97 41.77
C LEU A 118 -7.13 -5.80 40.80
N TYR A 119 -7.54 -6.04 39.56
CA TYR A 119 -7.80 -5.01 38.56
C TYR A 119 -9.28 -5.04 38.22
N ASP A 120 -9.98 -3.98 38.59
CA ASP A 120 -11.42 -3.82 38.40
C ASP A 120 -11.66 -2.54 37.58
N ILE A 121 -11.73 -2.70 36.27
CA ILE A 121 -11.71 -1.57 35.34
C ILE A 121 -13.05 -1.50 34.65
N THR A 122 -13.71 -0.35 34.73
CA THR A 122 -14.95 -0.07 34.02
C THR A 122 -14.76 1.09 33.04
N TRP A 123 -14.94 0.83 31.76
CA TRP A 123 -15.12 1.86 30.74
C TRP A 123 -16.62 2.16 30.59
N ILE A 124 -16.97 3.40 30.89
CA ILE A 124 -18.28 3.99 30.61
C ILE A 124 -18.17 4.59 29.21
N PHE A 125 -18.62 3.86 28.20
CA PHE A 125 -18.56 4.31 26.82
C PHE A 125 -19.93 4.78 26.36
N THR A 126 -19.99 5.95 25.74
CA THR A 126 -21.22 6.47 25.16
C THR A 126 -21.21 6.20 23.67
N VAL A 127 -22.15 5.38 23.21
CA VAL A 127 -22.38 5.11 21.80
C VAL A 127 -23.21 6.25 21.23
N THR A 128 -22.57 7.11 20.44
CA THR A 128 -23.24 8.28 19.87
C THR A 128 -24.18 7.84 18.75
N SER A 129 -25.47 8.17 18.86
CA SER A 129 -26.44 7.87 17.81
C SER A 129 -27.31 9.06 17.42
N PRO A 130 -27.63 9.19 16.12
CA PRO A 130 -27.03 8.38 15.05
C PRO A 130 -25.55 8.73 14.88
N ALA A 131 -24.72 7.74 14.52
CA ALA A 131 -23.34 8.03 14.15
C ALA A 131 -23.38 9.14 13.10
N THR A 132 -22.61 10.17 13.35
CA THR A 132 -22.39 11.26 12.41
C THR A 132 -20.90 11.51 12.49
N MET A 133 -20.26 11.57 11.33
CA MET A 133 -18.84 11.88 11.28
C MET A 133 -18.62 13.23 11.95
N GLU A 134 -17.68 13.30 12.90
CA GLU A 134 -17.22 14.60 13.40
C GLU A 134 -16.31 15.24 12.36
N ILE A 135 -16.70 16.42 11.90
CA ILE A 135 -15.90 17.25 11.00
C ILE A 135 -15.30 18.38 11.85
N PRO A 136 -13.96 18.50 11.90
CA PRO A 136 -13.31 19.59 12.62
C PRO A 136 -13.84 20.95 12.14
N ALA A 137 -13.95 21.91 13.06
CA ALA A 137 -14.28 23.28 12.69
C ALA A 137 -13.16 23.84 11.79
N GLY A 138 -13.45 23.95 10.49
CA GLY A 138 -12.47 24.24 9.45
C GLY A 138 -12.95 25.29 8.47
N THR A 139 -12.04 26.15 8.02
CA THR A 139 -12.28 27.14 6.95
C THR A 139 -11.70 26.70 5.61
N GLU A 140 -11.21 25.47 5.52
CA GLU A 140 -10.62 24.90 4.31
C GLU A 140 -11.65 24.93 3.17
N SER A 141 -11.28 25.55 2.06
CA SER A 141 -12.11 25.66 0.86
C SER A 141 -11.76 24.57 -0.15
N LEU A 142 -12.69 24.20 -1.01
CA LEU A 142 -12.44 23.27 -2.13
C LEU A 142 -11.32 23.82 -3.05
N PRO A 143 -10.15 23.16 -3.16
CA PRO A 143 -8.95 23.66 -3.85
C PRO A 143 -8.89 23.25 -5.33
N PHE A 144 -9.66 22.22 -5.71
CA PHE A 144 -9.55 21.56 -7.01
C PHE A 144 -10.99 21.26 -7.45
N THR A 145 -11.40 21.91 -8.54
CA THR A 145 -12.50 21.58 -9.47
C THR A 145 -13.92 21.23 -9.02
N GLY A 146 -14.25 21.18 -7.73
CA GLY A 146 -15.63 21.07 -7.25
C GLY A 146 -16.24 22.45 -6.98
N THR A 147 -17.05 23.00 -7.89
CA THR A 147 -17.93 24.14 -7.54
C THR A 147 -19.30 23.59 -7.20
N SER A 148 -19.65 23.54 -5.91
CA SER A 148 -21.04 23.42 -5.51
C SER A 148 -21.60 24.82 -5.26
N SER A 149 -22.84 25.08 -5.69
CA SER A 149 -23.58 26.26 -5.22
C SER A 149 -24.06 26.11 -3.77
N ALA A 150 -23.95 24.91 -3.19
CA ALA A 150 -24.48 24.59 -1.87
C ALA A 150 -23.44 24.70 -0.74
N PHE A 151 -22.15 24.47 -1.04
CA PHE A 151 -21.05 24.60 -0.08
C PHE A 151 -19.72 24.87 -0.79
N SER A 152 -18.84 25.59 -0.12
CA SER A 152 -17.50 25.95 -0.59
C SER A 152 -16.39 25.66 0.43
N THR A 153 -16.77 25.49 1.70
CA THR A 153 -15.88 25.17 2.80
C THR A 153 -16.28 23.88 3.51
N LEU A 154 -15.33 23.29 4.24
CA LEU A 154 -15.56 22.10 5.04
C LEU A 154 -16.68 22.32 6.07
N GLY A 155 -16.72 23.49 6.71
CA GLY A 155 -17.78 23.85 7.67
C GLY A 155 -19.17 24.04 7.03
N GLU A 156 -19.25 24.56 5.80
CA GLU A 156 -20.52 24.65 5.06
C GLU A 156 -21.02 23.26 4.64
N PHE A 157 -20.11 22.39 4.19
CA PHE A 157 -20.43 20.99 3.88
C PHE A 157 -20.96 20.26 5.12
N ASP A 158 -20.28 20.38 6.28
CA ASP A 158 -20.71 19.81 7.55
C ASP A 158 -22.11 20.29 7.96
N SER A 159 -22.33 21.60 7.87
CA SER A 159 -23.63 22.22 8.19
C SER A 159 -24.74 21.71 7.27
N LEU A 160 -24.45 21.58 5.98
CA LEU A 160 -25.39 21.06 4.99
C LEU A 160 -25.73 19.59 5.26
N MET A 161 -24.72 18.75 5.53
CA MET A 161 -24.90 17.33 5.85
C MET A 161 -25.75 17.16 7.12
N LYS A 162 -25.42 17.87 8.21
CA LYS A 162 -26.19 17.83 9.46
C LYS A 162 -27.64 18.30 9.27
N SER A 163 -27.85 19.36 8.49
CA SER A 163 -29.19 19.85 8.16
C SER A 163 -29.99 18.81 7.37
N ALA A 164 -29.37 18.15 6.40
CA ALA A 164 -30.01 17.11 5.59
C ALA A 164 -30.40 15.88 6.43
N ILE A 165 -29.51 15.44 7.34
CA ILE A 165 -29.80 14.35 8.29
C ILE A 165 -30.98 14.72 9.19
N ALA A 166 -30.98 15.92 9.76
CA ALA A 166 -32.03 16.36 10.70
C ALA A 166 -33.40 16.56 10.02
N SER A 167 -33.41 16.95 8.75
CA SER A 167 -34.64 17.21 7.97
C SER A 167 -35.13 16.01 7.15
N GLY A 168 -34.29 14.97 6.98
CA GLY A 168 -34.55 13.85 6.08
C GLY A 168 -34.33 14.18 4.59
N GLU A 169 -33.72 15.31 4.26
CA GLU A 169 -33.48 15.78 2.89
C GLU A 169 -32.19 15.21 2.26
N ILE A 170 -31.95 13.90 2.43
CA ILE A 170 -30.71 13.24 1.97
C ILE A 170 -30.57 13.24 0.44
N ASP A 171 -31.68 13.16 -0.30
CA ASP A 171 -31.66 13.27 -1.76
C ASP A 171 -31.10 14.61 -2.24
N SER A 172 -31.61 15.71 -1.67
CA SER A 172 -31.14 17.07 -2.00
C SER A 172 -29.66 17.27 -1.64
N PHE A 173 -29.21 16.71 -0.52
CA PHE A 173 -27.80 16.73 -0.14
C PHE A 173 -26.94 15.94 -1.14
N TRP A 174 -27.39 14.74 -1.50
CA TRP A 174 -26.67 13.89 -2.45
C TRP A 174 -26.56 14.53 -3.83
N ASP A 175 -27.64 15.18 -4.31
CA ASP A 175 -27.61 15.96 -5.55
C ASP A 175 -26.60 17.11 -5.45
N ALA A 176 -26.55 17.82 -4.32
CA ALA A 176 -25.59 18.90 -4.10
C ALA A 176 -24.13 18.42 -4.09
N VAL A 177 -23.86 17.26 -3.48
CA VAL A 177 -22.53 16.63 -3.46
C VAL A 177 -22.13 16.13 -4.84
N THR A 178 -22.99 15.35 -5.49
CA THR A 178 -22.70 14.77 -6.82
C THR A 178 -22.58 15.84 -7.91
N SER A 179 -23.25 16.98 -7.77
CA SER A 179 -23.11 18.11 -8.70
C SER A 179 -21.70 18.72 -8.74
N THR A 180 -20.85 18.45 -7.74
CA THR A 180 -19.44 18.87 -7.77
C THR A 180 -18.64 18.16 -8.86
N GLY A 181 -19.09 16.98 -9.32
CA GLY A 181 -18.36 16.16 -10.29
C GLY A 181 -17.05 15.59 -9.76
N GLN A 182 -16.84 15.59 -8.45
CA GLN A 182 -15.60 15.17 -7.82
C GLN A 182 -15.85 14.30 -6.59
N MET A 183 -15.18 13.16 -6.51
CA MET A 183 -15.07 12.31 -5.33
C MET A 183 -13.64 11.74 -5.26
N PRO A 184 -13.00 11.66 -4.08
CA PRO A 184 -13.40 12.31 -2.83
C PRO A 184 -13.47 13.84 -2.94
N LEU A 185 -14.28 14.46 -2.10
CA LEU A 185 -14.28 15.91 -1.95
C LEU A 185 -12.98 16.33 -1.27
N ILE A 186 -12.21 17.23 -1.89
CA ILE A 186 -10.94 17.71 -1.32
C ILE A 186 -11.17 19.10 -0.74
N PHE A 187 -10.73 19.35 0.50
CA PHE A 187 -10.78 20.66 1.15
C PHE A 187 -9.36 21.09 1.57
N GLY A 188 -8.98 22.32 1.21
CA GLY A 188 -7.64 22.84 1.47
C GLY A 188 -6.58 21.99 0.77
N ASP A 189 -5.39 21.83 1.35
CA ASP A 189 -4.33 21.04 0.71
C ASP A 189 -4.30 19.59 1.21
N SER A 190 -5.02 19.24 2.28
CA SER A 190 -4.76 18.00 3.04
C SER A 190 -5.99 17.19 3.39
N VAL A 191 -7.21 17.72 3.29
CA VAL A 191 -8.42 17.03 3.77
C VAL A 191 -9.18 16.41 2.61
N ALA A 192 -9.45 15.11 2.70
CA ALA A 192 -10.32 14.38 1.77
C ALA A 192 -11.54 13.81 2.52
N VAL A 193 -12.73 14.09 2.00
CA VAL A 193 -14.00 13.53 2.47
C VAL A 193 -14.52 12.55 1.44
N PHE A 194 -14.69 11.31 1.86
CA PHE A 194 -15.19 10.22 1.04
C PHE A 194 -16.66 9.99 1.40
N LEU A 195 -17.49 9.80 0.39
CA LEU A 195 -18.91 9.51 0.58
C LEU A 195 -19.34 8.30 -0.25
N TYR A 196 -20.22 7.51 0.33
CA TYR A 196 -20.93 6.44 -0.35
C TYR A 196 -22.40 6.51 0.03
N ARG A 197 -23.29 6.16 -0.90
CA ARG A 197 -24.73 6.07 -0.62
C ARG A 197 -25.26 4.70 -1.02
N GLY A 198 -25.83 3.99 -0.06
CA GLY A 198 -26.38 2.66 -0.30
C GLY A 198 -26.85 1.93 0.95
N GLN A 199 -27.51 0.80 0.70
CA GLN A 199 -28.16 -0.03 1.72
C GLN A 199 -27.24 -1.14 2.26
N ALA A 200 -25.93 -1.00 2.09
CA ALA A 200 -24.97 -1.94 2.68
C ALA A 200 -25.13 -1.95 4.21
N GLU A 201 -24.75 -3.07 4.82
CA GLU A 201 -24.66 -3.19 6.27
C GLU A 201 -23.36 -2.59 6.78
N ASN A 202 -22.25 -2.87 6.07
CA ASN A 202 -20.90 -2.34 6.32
C ASN A 202 -20.31 -1.75 5.02
N VAL A 203 -19.54 -0.66 5.16
CA VAL A 203 -18.84 0.00 4.06
C VAL A 203 -17.41 0.36 4.49
N GLU A 204 -16.42 -0.11 3.76
CA GLU A 204 -15.00 0.17 4.03
C GLU A 204 -14.33 0.79 2.80
N CYS A 205 -13.35 1.64 3.03
CA CYS A 205 -12.34 2.01 2.04
C CYS A 205 -11.16 1.04 2.17
N ARG A 206 -10.74 0.41 1.07
CA ARG A 206 -9.57 -0.47 1.03
C ARG A 206 -8.67 -0.18 -0.16
N GLY A 207 -7.36 -0.24 0.03
CA GLY A 207 -6.35 -0.02 -1.01
C GLY A 207 -5.02 0.31 -0.36
N ASP A 208 -4.36 1.37 -0.82
CA ASP A 208 -3.14 1.91 -0.19
C ASP A 208 -3.39 2.45 1.24
N PHE A 209 -4.65 2.58 1.63
CA PHE A 209 -5.07 2.82 3.01
C PHE A 209 -6.40 2.11 3.28
N THR A 210 -6.65 1.82 4.55
CA THR A 210 -7.91 1.22 5.02
C THR A 210 -8.60 2.16 6.00
N THR A 211 -9.90 2.37 5.82
CA THR A 211 -10.72 3.20 6.73
C THR A 211 -12.19 2.79 6.64
N GLN A 212 -12.87 2.65 7.78
CA GLN A 212 -14.30 2.36 7.82
C GLN A 212 -15.11 3.63 7.49
N TYR A 213 -16.15 3.51 6.66
CA TYR A 213 -17.12 4.58 6.52
C TYR A 213 -18.07 4.57 7.72
N MET A 214 -18.40 5.74 8.24
CA MET A 214 -19.43 5.91 9.25
C MET A 214 -20.78 6.17 8.57
N ARG A 215 -21.82 5.42 8.94
CA ARG A 215 -23.19 5.75 8.54
C ARG A 215 -23.57 7.10 9.14
N GLN A 216 -24.23 7.95 8.37
CA GLN A 216 -24.63 9.28 8.77
C GLN A 216 -26.12 9.29 9.09
N GLY A 217 -26.52 9.41 10.36
CA GLY A 217 -27.95 9.37 10.67
C GLY A 217 -28.57 7.97 10.58
N GLU A 218 -29.90 7.90 10.70
CA GLU A 218 -30.69 6.75 10.24
C GLU A 218 -30.90 6.83 8.71
N THR A 219 -29.81 6.95 7.96
CA THR A 219 -29.86 7.17 6.49
C THR A 219 -29.04 6.11 5.73
N ASP A 220 -29.10 6.19 4.41
CA ASP A 220 -28.28 5.39 3.49
C ASP A 220 -26.95 6.07 3.12
N LEU A 221 -26.63 7.20 3.76
CA LEU A 221 -25.40 7.94 3.55
C LEU A 221 -24.29 7.41 4.47
N TRP A 222 -23.11 7.26 3.89
CA TRP A 222 -21.88 6.82 4.53
C TRP A 222 -20.77 7.81 4.24
N ALA A 223 -19.96 8.15 5.23
CA ALA A 223 -18.85 9.06 5.05
C ALA A 223 -17.69 8.79 6.01
N PHE A 224 -16.48 9.12 5.57
CA PHE A 224 -15.35 9.35 6.46
C PHE A 224 -14.50 10.52 5.94
N LEU A 225 -13.66 11.07 6.81
CA LEU A 225 -12.72 12.13 6.51
C LEU A 225 -11.32 11.61 6.84
N LYS A 226 -10.36 11.89 5.95
CA LYS A 226 -8.96 11.57 6.16
C LYS A 226 -8.08 12.75 5.78
N GLN A 227 -7.00 12.93 6.53
CA GLN A 227 -5.95 13.88 6.20
C GLN A 227 -4.81 13.14 5.50
N PHE A 228 -4.28 13.77 4.45
CA PHE A 228 -3.16 13.30 3.65
C PHE A 228 -2.11 14.41 3.50
N GLU A 229 -0.89 14.03 3.15
CA GLU A 229 0.11 14.99 2.70
C GLU A 229 -0.36 15.69 1.40
N PRO A 230 0.01 16.97 1.19
CA PRO A 230 -0.52 17.73 0.06
C PRO A 230 -0.23 17.19 -1.34
N ASP A 231 0.82 16.38 -1.48
CA ASP A 231 1.29 15.74 -2.70
C ASP A 231 0.95 14.26 -2.77
N THR A 232 0.04 13.78 -1.92
CA THR A 232 -0.38 12.37 -1.90
C THR A 232 -1.16 11.96 -3.16
N ARG A 233 -0.84 10.77 -3.69
CA ARG A 233 -1.68 10.02 -4.64
C ARG A 233 -1.87 8.59 -4.13
N LEU A 234 -3.12 8.14 -3.99
CA LEU A 234 -3.42 6.79 -3.49
C LEU A 234 -4.54 6.11 -4.27
N GLU A 235 -4.46 4.79 -4.35
CA GLU A 235 -5.47 3.92 -4.95
C GLU A 235 -6.36 3.28 -3.88
N TYR A 236 -7.67 3.22 -4.16
CA TYR A 236 -8.66 2.63 -3.26
C TYR A 236 -9.86 2.01 -4.01
N LYS A 237 -10.61 1.20 -3.28
CA LYS A 237 -11.94 0.67 -3.61
C LYS A 237 -12.86 0.80 -2.41
N ILE A 238 -14.16 0.72 -2.69
CA ILE A 238 -15.18 0.59 -1.65
C ILE A 238 -15.48 -0.89 -1.49
N LEU A 239 -15.34 -1.41 -0.26
CA LEU A 239 -15.73 -2.77 0.10
C LEU A 239 -17.08 -2.72 0.79
N LEU A 240 -18.07 -3.41 0.24
CA LEU A 240 -19.41 -3.52 0.78
C LEU A 240 -19.58 -4.90 1.44
N ASN A 241 -20.15 -4.92 2.65
CA ASN A 241 -20.48 -6.14 3.39
C ASN A 241 -19.31 -7.13 3.45
N SER A 242 -18.09 -6.61 3.64
CA SER A 242 -16.83 -7.37 3.74
C SER A 242 -16.45 -8.25 2.54
N SER A 243 -17.17 -8.18 1.41
CA SER A 243 -17.01 -9.17 0.33
C SER A 243 -17.12 -8.61 -1.09
N GLU A 244 -17.89 -7.55 -1.30
CA GLU A 244 -18.09 -6.96 -2.63
C GLU A 244 -17.22 -5.72 -2.79
N SER A 245 -16.22 -5.77 -3.66
CA SER A 245 -15.35 -4.63 -3.94
C SER A 245 -15.81 -3.91 -5.20
N ILE A 246 -16.10 -2.61 -5.08
CA ILE A 246 -16.51 -1.75 -6.19
C ILE A 246 -15.56 -0.55 -6.32
N LEU A 247 -15.48 0.01 -7.53
CA LEU A 247 -14.93 1.35 -7.73
C LEU A 247 -15.87 2.37 -7.09
N ASP A 248 -15.32 3.50 -6.66
CA ASP A 248 -16.12 4.65 -6.27
C ASP A 248 -16.89 5.17 -7.50
N PRO A 249 -18.23 5.05 -7.53
CA PRO A 249 -19.02 5.37 -8.72
C PRO A 249 -19.04 6.87 -9.05
N LEU A 250 -18.62 7.74 -8.12
CA LEU A 250 -18.54 9.19 -8.31
C LEU A 250 -17.12 9.67 -8.61
N ASN A 251 -16.12 8.80 -8.50
CA ASN A 251 -14.74 9.13 -8.81
C ASN A 251 -14.41 8.70 -10.25
N ALA A 252 -14.31 9.70 -11.15
CA ALA A 252 -13.89 9.46 -12.53
C ALA A 252 -12.41 9.10 -12.65
N LEU A 253 -11.60 9.38 -11.62
CA LEU A 253 -10.18 9.05 -11.59
C LEU A 253 -10.00 7.59 -11.21
N THR A 254 -9.45 6.84 -12.15
CA THR A 254 -9.15 5.41 -11.96
C THR A 254 -7.78 5.09 -12.53
N GLU A 255 -7.13 4.10 -11.94
CA GLU A 255 -5.85 3.56 -12.42
C GLU A 255 -5.99 2.04 -12.54
N THR A 256 -5.40 1.45 -13.58
CA THR A 256 -5.36 -0.01 -13.73
C THR A 256 -3.99 -0.54 -13.35
N GLY A 257 -3.94 -1.39 -12.33
CA GLY A 257 -2.75 -2.10 -11.89
C GLY A 257 -2.82 -3.61 -12.17
N GLY A 258 -1.81 -4.35 -11.70
CA GLY A 258 -1.74 -5.81 -11.90
C GLY A 258 -2.86 -6.62 -11.24
N LEU A 259 -3.54 -6.03 -10.24
CA LEU A 259 -4.68 -6.64 -9.52
C LEU A 259 -6.04 -6.04 -9.94
N GLY A 260 -6.06 -5.36 -11.09
CA GLY A 260 -7.24 -4.71 -11.65
C GLY A 260 -7.27 -3.20 -11.42
N THR A 261 -8.41 -2.60 -11.77
CA THR A 261 -8.63 -1.16 -11.70
C THR A 261 -9.02 -0.72 -10.29
N ASN A 262 -8.49 0.42 -9.83
CA ASN A 262 -8.82 1.09 -8.57
C ASN A 262 -9.28 2.54 -8.82
N SER A 263 -10.02 3.12 -7.88
CA SER A 263 -10.28 4.56 -7.84
C SER A 263 -9.06 5.29 -7.26
N VAL A 264 -8.86 6.55 -7.63
CA VAL A 264 -7.66 7.31 -7.25
C VAL A 264 -8.03 8.58 -6.49
N VAL A 265 -7.39 8.81 -5.35
CA VAL A 265 -7.38 10.12 -4.69
C VAL A 265 -6.09 10.85 -5.05
N LEU A 266 -6.21 12.10 -5.49
CA LEU A 266 -5.09 13.00 -5.80
C LEU A 266 -5.22 14.26 -4.94
N MET A 267 -4.19 14.53 -4.14
CA MET A 267 -4.11 15.76 -3.37
C MET A 267 -3.57 16.92 -4.23
N PRO A 268 -3.89 18.19 -3.91
CA PRO A 268 -3.73 19.31 -4.84
C PRO A 268 -2.29 19.63 -5.28
N LYS A 269 -1.28 19.21 -4.53
CA LYS A 269 0.14 19.41 -4.87
C LYS A 269 0.77 18.18 -5.52
N TYR A 270 0.01 17.13 -5.78
CA TYR A 270 0.52 15.98 -6.54
C TYR A 270 0.90 16.45 -7.95
N VAL A 271 2.13 16.13 -8.37
CA VAL A 271 2.64 16.46 -9.70
C VAL A 271 2.53 15.22 -10.58
N ILE A 272 1.71 15.32 -11.62
CA ILE A 272 1.63 14.26 -12.63
C ILE A 272 3.01 14.13 -13.30
N PRO A 273 3.58 12.91 -13.39
CA PRO A 273 4.88 12.71 -14.02
C PRO A 273 4.76 12.89 -15.54
N GLU A 274 4.89 14.13 -16.04
CA GLU A 274 4.67 14.47 -17.45
C GLU A 274 5.55 13.66 -18.42
N PHE A 275 6.73 13.23 -17.96
CA PHE A 275 7.63 12.40 -18.75
C PHE A 275 7.07 10.99 -19.04
N THR A 276 6.02 10.53 -18.35
CA THR A 276 5.36 9.25 -18.66
C THR A 276 4.21 9.40 -19.66
N LEU A 277 3.82 10.63 -19.99
CA LEU A 277 2.73 10.91 -20.93
C LEU A 277 3.22 10.83 -22.39
N PRO A 278 2.36 10.43 -23.34
CA PRO A 278 2.72 10.42 -24.75
C PRO A 278 2.99 11.85 -25.25
N ARG A 279 4.05 12.01 -26.04
CA ARG A 279 4.43 13.27 -26.70
C ARG A 279 4.59 13.07 -28.20
N ASP A 280 3.70 13.63 -29.01
CA ASP A 280 3.74 13.46 -30.47
C ASP A 280 4.86 14.26 -31.17
N ASN A 281 5.47 15.22 -30.47
CA ASN A 281 6.40 16.19 -31.04
C ASN A 281 7.89 15.81 -30.87
N ILE A 282 8.19 14.55 -30.58
CA ILE A 282 9.56 14.03 -30.42
C ILE A 282 9.83 12.86 -31.37
N ALA A 283 11.10 12.49 -31.50
CA ALA A 283 11.46 11.26 -32.18
C ALA A 283 11.27 10.08 -31.22
N HIS A 284 10.54 9.06 -31.66
CA HIS A 284 10.26 7.87 -30.87
C HIS A 284 11.25 6.75 -31.16
N GLY A 285 11.59 6.00 -30.13
CA GLY A 285 12.24 4.70 -30.25
C GLY A 285 11.30 3.65 -30.83
N THR A 286 11.79 2.43 -30.92
CA THR A 286 11.01 1.28 -31.42
C THR A 286 10.99 0.18 -30.38
N LEU A 287 9.80 -0.18 -29.92
CA LEU A 287 9.55 -1.39 -29.14
C LEU A 287 9.10 -2.50 -30.10
N ASN A 288 9.85 -3.59 -30.17
CA ASN A 288 9.53 -4.71 -31.05
C ASN A 288 8.31 -5.54 -30.56
N GLU A 289 7.91 -6.51 -31.38
CA GLU A 289 6.99 -7.57 -30.97
C GLU A 289 7.68 -8.56 -30.01
N ASN A 290 6.88 -9.40 -29.33
CA ASN A 290 7.42 -10.44 -28.45
C ASN A 290 8.41 -11.36 -29.18
N ILE A 291 9.57 -11.55 -28.56
CA ILE A 291 10.56 -12.55 -28.95
C ILE A 291 10.56 -13.64 -27.87
N THR A 292 10.44 -14.89 -28.30
CA THR A 292 10.50 -16.05 -27.41
C THR A 292 11.91 -16.61 -27.35
N ILE A 293 12.40 -16.89 -26.15
CA ILE A 293 13.65 -17.61 -25.90
C ILE A 293 13.36 -18.87 -25.08
N SER A 294 13.83 -20.01 -25.57
CA SER A 294 13.80 -21.27 -24.82
C SER A 294 14.98 -21.33 -23.86
N SER A 295 14.72 -21.44 -22.57
CA SER A 295 15.76 -21.42 -21.53
C SER A 295 16.16 -22.83 -21.09
N GLN A 296 17.47 -23.07 -20.97
CA GLN A 296 17.97 -24.33 -20.40
C GLN A 296 17.92 -24.32 -18.87
N PHE A 297 18.15 -23.17 -18.24
CA PHE A 297 18.06 -23.02 -16.77
C PHE A 297 16.64 -23.19 -16.26
N LEU A 298 15.65 -22.74 -17.04
CA LEU A 298 14.24 -22.79 -16.65
C LEU A 298 13.54 -24.05 -17.16
N GLY A 299 13.99 -24.59 -18.30
CA GLY A 299 13.32 -25.71 -18.97
C GLY A 299 12.01 -25.32 -19.65
N TYR A 300 11.74 -24.02 -19.82
CA TYR A 300 10.56 -23.47 -20.49
C TYR A 300 10.90 -22.19 -21.26
N ASP A 301 9.91 -21.71 -22.02
CA ASP A 301 10.02 -20.51 -22.85
C ASP A 301 9.68 -19.24 -22.07
N VAL A 302 10.41 -18.16 -22.37
CA VAL A 302 10.20 -16.81 -21.83
C VAL A 302 10.02 -15.84 -23.00
N ASN A 303 9.06 -14.94 -22.89
CA ASN A 303 8.90 -13.83 -23.83
C ASN A 303 9.65 -12.59 -23.33
N TYR A 304 10.25 -11.84 -24.24
CA TYR A 304 10.74 -10.51 -23.96
C TYR A 304 10.53 -9.59 -25.16
N ARG A 305 10.55 -8.28 -24.90
CA ARG A 305 10.55 -7.21 -25.90
C ARG A 305 11.76 -6.33 -25.71
N VAL A 306 12.23 -5.73 -26.79
CA VAL A 306 13.38 -4.82 -26.80
C VAL A 306 12.94 -3.48 -27.36
N TYR A 307 13.16 -2.45 -26.55
CA TYR A 307 13.10 -1.06 -26.98
C TYR A 307 14.49 -0.62 -27.44
N THR A 308 14.53 -0.01 -28.63
CA THR A 308 15.72 0.68 -29.15
C THR A 308 15.44 2.18 -29.27
N PRO A 309 16.39 3.05 -28.89
CA PRO A 309 16.16 4.48 -28.86
C PRO A 309 16.08 5.08 -30.27
N ALA A 310 15.45 6.25 -30.40
CA ALA A 310 15.36 6.97 -31.67
C ALA A 310 16.74 7.14 -32.33
N GLY A 311 16.85 6.82 -33.62
CA GLY A 311 18.12 6.93 -34.36
C GLY A 311 19.13 5.80 -34.12
N TYR A 312 18.71 4.70 -33.50
CA TYR A 312 19.52 3.50 -33.18
C TYR A 312 20.53 3.07 -34.27
N GLU A 313 20.16 3.16 -35.55
CA GLU A 313 21.03 2.77 -36.67
C GLU A 313 22.37 3.54 -36.71
N THR A 314 22.40 4.76 -36.19
CA THR A 314 23.60 5.61 -36.14
C THR A 314 24.36 5.55 -34.82
N LEU A 315 23.75 4.93 -33.79
CA LEU A 315 24.32 4.79 -32.46
C LEU A 315 25.20 3.54 -32.35
N ALA A 316 25.99 3.44 -31.27
CA ALA A 316 26.81 2.28 -30.94
C ALA A 316 27.12 2.26 -29.42
N SER A 317 27.44 1.07 -28.89
CA SER A 317 27.88 0.87 -27.49
C SER A 317 26.92 1.47 -26.46
N LEU A 318 25.64 1.09 -26.56
CA LEU A 318 24.57 1.62 -25.75
C LEU A 318 24.43 0.90 -24.40
N PRO A 319 24.20 1.61 -23.28
CA PRO A 319 23.78 0.98 -22.04
C PRO A 319 22.45 0.23 -22.19
N VAL A 320 22.23 -0.76 -21.31
CA VAL A 320 21.06 -1.63 -21.34
C VAL A 320 20.42 -1.73 -19.95
N ILE A 321 19.10 -1.54 -19.86
CA ILE A 321 18.31 -1.85 -18.67
C ILE A 321 17.41 -3.06 -18.92
N TYR A 322 17.50 -4.05 -18.04
CA TYR A 322 16.65 -5.24 -18.02
C TYR A 322 15.51 -5.01 -17.02
N VAL A 323 14.29 -5.30 -17.42
CA VAL A 323 13.08 -4.92 -16.67
C VAL A 323 12.24 -6.16 -16.44
N THR A 324 12.13 -6.61 -15.19
CA THR A 324 11.14 -7.62 -14.82
C THR A 324 9.74 -7.01 -14.92
N ASP A 325 8.71 -7.84 -15.06
CA ASP A 325 7.34 -7.35 -15.32
C ASP A 325 7.25 -6.45 -16.55
N GLY A 326 8.03 -6.81 -17.58
CA GLY A 326 8.21 -6.02 -18.77
C GLY A 326 6.90 -5.78 -19.52
N GLN A 327 5.94 -6.69 -19.42
CA GLN A 327 4.58 -6.50 -19.95
C GLN A 327 3.84 -5.32 -19.32
N ASP A 328 4.09 -5.04 -18.04
CA ASP A 328 3.44 -3.96 -17.31
C ASP A 328 4.24 -2.66 -17.42
N PHE A 329 5.58 -2.72 -17.36
CA PHE A 329 6.43 -1.54 -17.55
C PHE A 329 6.37 -0.96 -18.97
N SER A 330 6.19 -1.81 -20.00
CA SER A 330 6.02 -1.34 -21.37
C SER A 330 4.60 -0.85 -21.69
N ASN A 331 3.63 -1.07 -20.78
CA ASN A 331 2.25 -0.64 -20.98
C ASN A 331 2.10 0.87 -20.63
N PRO A 332 1.61 1.71 -21.55
CA PRO A 332 1.46 3.15 -21.31
C PRO A 332 0.41 3.51 -20.25
N GLY A 333 -0.52 2.62 -19.93
CA GLY A 333 -1.50 2.78 -18.85
C GLY A 333 -1.05 2.22 -17.49
N MET A 334 0.17 1.70 -17.40
CA MET A 334 0.75 1.15 -16.16
C MET A 334 2.12 1.80 -15.91
N GLY A 335 3.23 1.10 -16.17
CA GLY A 335 4.57 1.62 -15.90
C GLY A 335 5.06 2.66 -16.91
N ALA A 336 4.48 2.72 -18.12
CA ALA A 336 4.73 3.76 -19.12
C ALA A 336 6.22 4.05 -19.45
N MET A 337 7.09 3.05 -19.28
CA MET A 337 8.53 3.23 -19.36
C MET A 337 9.00 3.58 -20.78
N VAL A 338 8.30 3.13 -21.83
CA VAL A 338 8.64 3.53 -23.21
C VAL A 338 8.49 5.04 -23.43
N ASN A 339 7.40 5.63 -22.92
CA ASN A 339 7.20 7.08 -22.98
C ASN A 339 8.28 7.80 -22.16
N ALA A 340 8.60 7.29 -20.97
CA ALA A 340 9.65 7.85 -20.13
C ALA A 340 11.01 7.85 -20.84
N LEU A 341 11.39 6.73 -21.47
CA LEU A 341 12.63 6.62 -22.24
C LEU A 341 12.66 7.62 -23.40
N ASP A 342 11.62 7.65 -24.24
CA ASP A 342 11.53 8.57 -25.38
C ASP A 342 11.64 10.03 -24.92
N ASN A 343 10.86 10.42 -23.91
CA ASN A 343 10.78 11.79 -23.43
C ASN A 343 12.10 12.24 -22.80
N LEU A 344 12.70 11.41 -21.93
CA LEU A 344 13.94 11.76 -21.25
C LEU A 344 15.15 11.79 -22.21
N ILE A 345 15.17 10.91 -23.23
CA ILE A 345 16.19 10.94 -24.29
C ILE A 345 16.00 12.19 -25.17
N ALA A 346 14.78 12.50 -25.59
CA ALA A 346 14.49 13.66 -26.42
C ALA A 346 14.82 14.99 -25.73
N ASP A 347 14.59 15.06 -24.41
CA ASP A 347 14.93 16.21 -23.58
C ASP A 347 16.41 16.26 -23.18
N GLY A 348 17.21 15.26 -23.56
CA GLY A 348 18.63 15.16 -23.23
C GLY A 348 18.91 14.96 -21.74
N ARG A 349 17.92 14.49 -20.96
CA ARG A 349 18.08 14.17 -19.52
C ARG A 349 18.86 12.87 -19.33
N ILE A 350 18.74 11.92 -20.26
CA ILE A 350 19.51 10.67 -20.28
C ILE A 350 20.16 10.43 -21.64
N GLU A 351 21.27 9.68 -21.66
CA GLU A 351 21.83 9.15 -22.90
C GLU A 351 20.91 8.09 -23.53
N PRO A 352 21.00 7.84 -24.85
CA PRO A 352 20.22 6.77 -25.48
C PRO A 352 20.48 5.40 -24.80
N VAL A 353 19.40 4.73 -24.39
CA VAL A 353 19.43 3.44 -23.67
C VAL A 353 18.65 2.38 -24.44
N ILE A 354 19.07 1.12 -24.36
CA ILE A 354 18.25 -0.04 -24.76
C ILE A 354 17.50 -0.54 -23.53
N ALA A 355 16.22 -0.89 -23.67
CA ALA A 355 15.47 -1.54 -22.59
C ALA A 355 14.96 -2.91 -23.02
N VAL A 356 15.16 -3.92 -22.16
CA VAL A 356 14.72 -5.31 -22.37
C VAL A 356 13.62 -5.62 -21.37
N PHE A 357 12.39 -5.67 -21.87
CA PHE A 357 11.17 -5.93 -21.10
C PHE A 357 10.90 -7.43 -21.05
N ILE A 358 11.10 -8.05 -19.89
CA ILE A 358 10.97 -9.50 -19.69
C ILE A 358 9.55 -9.80 -19.23
N ASP A 359 8.80 -10.57 -20.01
CA ASP A 359 7.41 -10.92 -19.71
C ASP A 359 7.37 -12.13 -18.76
N SER A 360 6.81 -11.94 -17.58
CA SER A 360 6.66 -13.01 -16.57
C SER A 360 5.48 -13.94 -16.84
N ARG A 361 4.78 -13.77 -17.96
CA ARG A 361 3.68 -14.66 -18.36
C ARG A 361 4.17 -15.77 -19.27
N ASP A 362 3.58 -16.95 -19.10
CA ASP A 362 3.78 -18.06 -20.01
C ASP A 362 3.43 -17.65 -21.46
N PRO A 363 4.33 -17.87 -22.44
CA PRO A 363 4.09 -17.48 -23.83
C PRO A 363 2.85 -18.08 -24.49
N LEU A 364 2.36 -19.23 -24.01
CA LEU A 364 1.24 -19.96 -24.58
C LEU A 364 -0.06 -19.74 -23.82
N THR A 365 -0.03 -19.80 -22.48
CA THR A 365 -1.24 -19.72 -21.66
C THR A 365 -1.53 -18.30 -21.18
N GLY A 366 -0.52 -17.44 -21.10
CA GLY A 366 -0.60 -16.12 -20.47
C GLY A 366 -0.64 -16.18 -18.94
N ASP A 367 -0.44 -17.36 -18.34
CA ASP A 367 -0.41 -17.52 -16.88
C ASP A 367 0.80 -16.79 -16.30
N ASN A 368 0.58 -16.05 -15.22
CA ASN A 368 1.61 -15.29 -14.57
C ASN A 368 2.49 -16.18 -13.67
N ARG A 369 3.81 -16.20 -13.93
CA ARG A 369 4.79 -17.04 -13.23
C ARG A 369 5.67 -16.26 -12.23
N ARG A 370 5.35 -14.99 -11.95
CA ARG A 370 6.17 -14.14 -11.06
C ARG A 370 6.50 -14.75 -9.71
N ALA A 371 5.51 -15.40 -9.07
CA ALA A 371 5.71 -15.96 -7.74
C ALA A 371 6.77 -17.08 -7.73
N ASP A 372 6.89 -17.83 -8.83
CA ASP A 372 7.87 -18.89 -9.01
C ASP A 372 9.22 -18.36 -9.53
N GLU A 373 9.19 -17.32 -10.37
CA GLU A 373 10.38 -16.76 -11.03
C GLU A 373 11.16 -15.77 -10.14
N LEU A 374 10.47 -14.99 -9.30
CA LEU A 374 11.04 -13.80 -8.63
C LEU A 374 11.33 -14.01 -7.13
N VAL A 375 11.09 -15.21 -6.61
CA VAL A 375 11.31 -15.58 -5.21
C VAL A 375 12.28 -16.76 -5.14
N ALA A 376 13.22 -16.68 -4.20
CA ALA A 376 14.25 -17.69 -4.00
C ALA A 376 14.47 -17.98 -2.52
N ASP A 377 14.69 -19.26 -2.20
CA ASP A 377 14.92 -19.71 -0.83
C ASP A 377 16.36 -19.43 -0.32
N SER A 378 17.29 -19.17 -1.24
CA SER A 378 18.69 -18.88 -0.89
C SER A 378 19.42 -18.17 -2.03
N LEU A 379 20.57 -17.56 -1.71
CA LEU A 379 21.45 -16.92 -2.69
C LEU A 379 21.83 -17.85 -3.86
N ALA A 380 22.05 -19.15 -3.58
CA ALA A 380 22.54 -20.11 -4.56
C ALA A 380 21.45 -20.73 -5.46
N THR A 381 20.18 -20.46 -5.17
CA THR A 381 19.04 -21.08 -5.86
C THR A 381 18.20 -20.00 -6.53
N CYS A 382 18.55 -19.63 -7.76
CA CYS A 382 17.74 -18.73 -8.57
C CYS A 382 17.88 -19.04 -10.08
N PRO A 383 17.16 -20.05 -10.61
CA PRO A 383 17.21 -20.40 -12.03
C PRO A 383 16.86 -19.23 -12.95
N PHE A 384 15.98 -18.33 -12.51
CA PHE A 384 15.62 -17.13 -13.28
C PHE A 384 16.76 -16.10 -13.31
N CYS A 385 17.54 -15.99 -12.23
CA CYS A 385 18.76 -15.20 -12.21
C CYS A 385 19.77 -15.74 -13.23
N ASP A 386 19.96 -17.07 -13.24
CA ASP A 386 20.87 -17.74 -14.18
C ASP A 386 20.43 -17.54 -15.63
N PHE A 387 19.13 -17.68 -15.92
CA PHE A 387 18.57 -17.38 -17.23
C PHE A 387 18.89 -15.95 -17.68
N ILE A 388 18.60 -14.95 -16.84
CA ILE A 388 18.84 -13.54 -17.22
C ILE A 388 20.33 -13.31 -17.47
N ALA A 389 21.19 -13.70 -16.52
CA ALA A 389 22.62 -13.37 -16.57
C ALA A 389 23.39 -14.18 -17.64
N LEU A 390 23.05 -15.45 -17.83
CA LEU A 390 23.86 -16.40 -18.60
C LEU A 390 23.25 -16.77 -19.95
N GLU A 391 21.96 -16.51 -20.19
CA GLU A 391 21.31 -16.77 -21.48
C GLU A 391 20.79 -15.48 -22.13
N LEU A 392 19.99 -14.69 -21.41
CA LEU A 392 19.36 -13.49 -21.99
C LEU A 392 20.38 -12.39 -22.27
N VAL A 393 21.24 -12.04 -21.30
CA VAL A 393 22.26 -11.00 -21.49
C VAL A 393 23.17 -11.29 -22.69
N PRO A 394 23.78 -12.48 -22.84
CA PRO A 394 24.56 -12.81 -24.03
C PRO A 394 23.76 -12.76 -25.33
N THR A 395 22.48 -13.15 -25.30
CA THR A 395 21.58 -13.08 -26.47
C THR A 395 21.37 -11.64 -26.91
N ILE A 396 21.14 -10.72 -25.97
CA ILE A 396 20.97 -9.29 -26.26
C ILE A 396 22.29 -8.67 -26.75
N ASP A 397 23.42 -8.98 -26.11
CA ASP A 397 24.74 -8.46 -26.49
C ASP A 397 25.16 -8.94 -27.91
N ALA A 398 24.71 -10.11 -28.35
CA ALA A 398 24.96 -10.61 -29.70
C ALA A 398 24.05 -9.98 -30.77
N ALA A 399 22.83 -9.57 -30.41
CA ALA A 399 21.81 -9.09 -31.34
C ALA A 399 21.73 -7.56 -31.45
N TYR A 400 22.17 -6.83 -30.42
CA TYR A 400 22.04 -5.37 -30.33
C TYR A 400 23.38 -4.68 -30.07
N LYS A 401 23.44 -3.37 -30.32
CA LYS A 401 24.67 -2.55 -30.19
C LYS A 401 24.94 -2.16 -28.74
N THR A 402 25.03 -3.14 -27.85
CA THR A 402 25.17 -2.92 -26.40
C THR A 402 26.60 -2.52 -26.02
N ASN A 403 26.73 -1.88 -24.86
CA ASN A 403 27.97 -1.82 -24.11
C ASN A 403 27.98 -3.02 -23.13
N PRO A 404 28.90 -4.00 -23.30
CA PRO A 404 28.89 -5.21 -22.49
C PRO A 404 29.42 -4.99 -21.06
N SER A 405 29.94 -3.79 -20.75
CA SER A 405 30.44 -3.45 -19.42
C SER A 405 29.34 -3.57 -18.36
N PRO A 406 29.61 -4.19 -17.19
CA PRO A 406 28.67 -4.20 -16.08
C PRO A 406 28.26 -2.79 -15.61
N ASP A 407 29.17 -1.81 -15.74
CA ASP A 407 28.89 -0.39 -15.46
C ASP A 407 27.84 0.21 -16.39
N ALA A 408 27.56 -0.40 -17.53
CA ALA A 408 26.55 0.04 -18.50
C ALA A 408 25.29 -0.85 -18.49
N ARG A 409 25.17 -1.74 -17.50
CA ARG A 409 24.08 -2.71 -17.39
C ARG A 409 23.29 -2.50 -16.11
N ALA A 410 21.99 -2.23 -16.27
CA ALA A 410 21.04 -2.08 -15.18
C ALA A 410 20.00 -3.19 -15.17
N ILE A 411 19.45 -3.48 -14.00
CA ILE A 411 18.25 -4.30 -13.83
C ILE A 411 17.27 -3.63 -12.88
N LEU A 412 15.98 -3.72 -13.20
CA LEU A 412 14.89 -3.10 -12.46
C LEU A 412 13.81 -4.10 -12.14
N GLY A 413 13.22 -3.98 -10.94
CA GLY A 413 12.00 -4.68 -10.59
C GLY A 413 11.20 -4.01 -9.48
N PHE A 414 9.90 -4.30 -9.48
CA PHE A 414 8.90 -3.76 -8.55
C PHE A 414 8.28 -4.87 -7.70
N SER A 415 8.06 -4.67 -6.39
CA SER A 415 7.41 -5.67 -5.52
C SER A 415 8.24 -6.96 -5.42
N LEU A 416 7.72 -8.12 -5.84
CA LEU A 416 8.51 -9.34 -6.03
C LEU A 416 9.70 -9.14 -6.97
N GLY A 417 9.57 -8.28 -8.00
CA GLY A 417 10.69 -7.89 -8.86
C GLY A 417 11.76 -7.10 -8.11
N GLY A 418 11.39 -6.35 -7.07
CA GLY A 418 12.34 -5.66 -6.19
C GLY A 418 13.13 -6.66 -5.33
N ASN A 419 12.46 -7.69 -4.80
CA ASN A 419 13.12 -8.83 -4.14
C ASN A 419 14.10 -9.55 -5.08
N PHE A 420 13.64 -9.88 -6.28
CA PHE A 420 14.47 -10.49 -7.31
C PHE A 420 15.67 -9.62 -7.69
N THR A 421 15.48 -8.30 -7.83
CA THR A 421 16.55 -7.36 -8.17
C THR A 421 17.58 -7.26 -7.05
N ALA A 422 17.14 -7.29 -5.79
CA ALA A 422 18.04 -7.36 -4.64
C ALA A 422 18.88 -8.67 -4.64
N HIS A 423 18.27 -9.81 -4.98
CA HIS A 423 18.97 -11.08 -5.18
C HIS A 423 19.97 -10.98 -6.34
N MET A 424 19.55 -10.49 -7.51
CA MET A 424 20.43 -10.33 -8.68
C MET A 424 21.67 -9.50 -8.37
N GLY A 425 21.53 -8.43 -7.59
CA GLY A 425 22.66 -7.62 -7.13
C GLY A 425 23.69 -8.42 -6.30
N LEU A 426 23.25 -9.40 -5.51
CA LEU A 426 24.14 -10.28 -4.73
C LEU A 426 24.76 -11.40 -5.57
N ALA A 427 23.96 -12.03 -6.43
CA ALA A 427 24.37 -13.23 -7.17
C ALA A 427 25.21 -12.91 -8.42
N TYR A 428 24.95 -11.77 -9.07
CA TYR A 428 25.48 -11.44 -10.39
C TYR A 428 26.07 -10.01 -10.45
N ALA A 429 26.79 -9.63 -9.40
CA ALA A 429 27.48 -8.33 -9.30
C ALA A 429 28.63 -8.16 -10.32
N ASP A 430 29.03 -9.21 -11.03
CA ASP A 430 29.96 -9.18 -12.16
C ASP A 430 29.26 -8.91 -13.51
N VAL A 431 27.93 -9.00 -13.55
CA VAL A 431 27.11 -8.75 -14.74
C VAL A 431 26.36 -7.42 -14.62
N PHE A 432 25.80 -7.12 -13.46
CA PHE A 432 25.00 -5.92 -13.20
C PHE A 432 25.66 -5.06 -12.13
N HIS A 433 26.12 -3.85 -12.49
CA HIS A 433 26.56 -2.87 -11.50
C HIS A 433 25.44 -1.89 -11.11
N GLN A 434 24.33 -1.84 -11.85
CA GLN A 434 23.23 -0.93 -11.56
C GLN A 434 21.95 -1.71 -11.25
N ILE A 435 21.35 -1.47 -10.09
CA ILE A 435 20.13 -2.17 -9.68
C ILE A 435 19.08 -1.18 -9.14
N ALA A 436 17.87 -1.24 -9.70
CA ALA A 436 16.72 -0.43 -9.28
C ALA A 436 15.70 -1.31 -8.56
N ILE A 437 15.59 -1.09 -7.26
CA ILE A 437 14.73 -1.83 -6.35
C ILE A 437 13.53 -0.91 -6.04
N LEU A 438 12.36 -1.20 -6.58
CA LEU A 438 11.16 -0.38 -6.38
C LEU A 438 10.17 -1.12 -5.49
N SER A 439 9.80 -0.51 -4.36
CA SER A 439 8.82 -1.05 -3.40
C SER A 439 8.96 -2.56 -3.16
N PRO A 440 10.14 -3.05 -2.72
CA PRO A 440 10.42 -4.47 -2.69
C PRO A 440 9.62 -5.21 -1.61
N TYR A 441 9.03 -6.34 -1.98
CA TYR A 441 8.48 -7.31 -1.03
C TYR A 441 9.52 -8.39 -0.74
N ILE A 442 10.40 -8.15 0.23
CA ILE A 442 11.50 -9.07 0.57
C ILE A 442 10.99 -10.15 1.53
N SER A 443 10.70 -11.33 1.00
CA SER A 443 10.05 -12.41 1.74
C SER A 443 10.98 -13.22 2.63
N ALA A 444 12.31 -13.07 2.49
CA ALA A 444 13.28 -13.91 3.19
C ALA A 444 14.46 -13.11 3.76
N ASN A 445 14.72 -13.29 5.06
CA ASN A 445 15.77 -12.57 5.79
C ASN A 445 17.18 -12.80 5.23
N TRP A 446 17.41 -13.91 4.52
CA TRP A 446 18.72 -14.22 3.98
C TRP A 446 19.25 -13.12 3.05
N ILE A 447 18.38 -12.37 2.35
CA ILE A 447 18.81 -11.25 1.48
C ILE A 447 19.46 -10.15 2.34
N PHE A 448 18.79 -9.74 3.41
CA PHE A 448 19.31 -8.73 4.35
C PHE A 448 20.61 -9.20 5.01
N ASP A 449 20.61 -10.42 5.55
CA ASP A 449 21.77 -11.02 6.20
C ASP A 449 22.98 -11.08 5.25
N THR A 450 22.73 -11.42 3.98
CA THR A 450 23.78 -11.50 2.97
C THR A 450 24.34 -10.11 2.66
N TYR A 451 23.50 -9.09 2.42
CA TYR A 451 23.98 -7.72 2.20
C TYR A 451 24.80 -7.18 3.38
N GLN A 452 24.43 -7.54 4.61
CA GLN A 452 25.21 -7.19 5.81
C GLN A 452 26.57 -7.91 5.84
N ALA A 453 26.60 -9.21 5.53
CA ALA A 453 27.77 -10.05 5.66
C ALA A 453 28.82 -9.90 4.54
N VAL A 454 28.39 -9.72 3.29
CA VAL A 454 29.31 -9.70 2.13
C VAL A 454 30.23 -8.48 2.13
N GLU A 455 31.43 -8.60 1.55
CA GLU A 455 32.20 -7.41 1.21
C GLU A 455 31.40 -6.53 0.24
N ARG A 456 31.53 -5.20 0.36
CA ARG A 456 30.74 -4.26 -0.44
C ARG A 456 30.96 -4.52 -1.94
N LEU A 457 29.89 -4.90 -2.62
CA LEU A 457 29.86 -5.15 -4.06
C LEU A 457 29.93 -3.83 -4.86
N PRO A 458 30.37 -3.84 -6.13
CA PRO A 458 30.48 -2.63 -6.97
C PRO A 458 29.12 -2.13 -7.49
N LEU A 459 28.11 -2.07 -6.61
CA LEU A 459 26.74 -1.75 -6.98
C LEU A 459 26.43 -0.26 -6.82
N LYS A 460 25.72 0.27 -7.81
CA LYS A 460 25.01 1.54 -7.84
C LYS A 460 23.52 1.25 -7.74
N ILE A 461 22.92 1.66 -6.63
CA ILE A 461 21.59 1.19 -6.21
C ILE A 461 20.62 2.37 -6.23
N PHE A 462 19.50 2.20 -6.92
CA PHE A 462 18.31 3.02 -6.74
C PHE A 462 17.32 2.25 -5.87
N LEU A 463 16.81 2.86 -4.80
CA LEU A 463 15.79 2.29 -3.94
C LEU A 463 14.64 3.30 -3.80
N GLY A 464 13.50 2.99 -4.41
CA GLY A 464 12.32 3.85 -4.39
C GLY A 464 11.16 3.19 -3.66
N HIS A 465 10.36 3.96 -2.92
CA HIS A 465 9.26 3.41 -2.14
C HIS A 465 8.17 4.47 -1.82
N GLY A 466 6.92 4.03 -1.67
CA GLY A 466 5.81 4.90 -1.23
C GLY A 466 5.58 4.84 0.27
N THR A 467 5.25 5.96 0.93
CA THR A 467 5.04 5.97 2.39
C THR A 467 3.75 5.29 2.85
N TYR A 468 2.82 5.04 1.93
CA TYR A 468 1.56 4.30 2.15
C TYR A 468 1.67 2.82 1.73
N ASP A 469 2.85 2.37 1.35
CA ASP A 469 3.17 0.98 1.06
C ASP A 469 3.71 0.28 2.34
N GLU A 470 3.86 -1.04 2.31
CA GLU A 470 4.50 -1.82 3.37
C GLU A 470 5.99 -1.46 3.47
N ARG A 471 6.36 -0.69 4.50
CA ARG A 471 7.69 -0.04 4.56
C ARG A 471 8.82 -0.87 5.13
N ALA A 472 8.50 -1.97 5.82
CA ALA A 472 9.47 -2.68 6.66
C ALA A 472 10.70 -3.13 5.86
N ALA A 473 10.50 -3.72 4.68
CA ALA A 473 11.59 -4.21 3.84
C ALA A 473 12.47 -3.09 3.26
N SER A 474 11.86 -2.03 2.71
CA SER A 474 12.57 -0.91 2.09
C SER A 474 13.46 -0.16 3.07
N ILE A 475 12.91 0.18 4.25
CA ILE A 475 13.63 0.91 5.29
C ILE A 475 14.80 0.06 5.82
N HIS A 476 14.55 -1.23 6.09
CA HIS A 476 15.60 -2.12 6.58
C HIS A 476 16.72 -2.30 5.55
N LEU A 477 16.38 -2.51 4.27
CA LEU A 477 17.38 -2.60 3.21
C LEU A 477 18.19 -1.31 3.09
N ARG A 478 17.53 -0.15 3.09
CA ARG A 478 18.19 1.16 3.03
C ARG A 478 19.25 1.31 4.12
N GLU A 479 18.91 0.97 5.37
CA GLU A 479 19.83 1.08 6.51
C GLU A 479 21.07 0.20 6.33
N ILE A 480 20.88 -1.04 5.87
CA ILE A 480 21.98 -1.96 5.56
C ILE A 480 22.87 -1.36 4.46
N LEU A 481 22.27 -0.91 3.36
CA LEU A 481 23.01 -0.39 2.22
C LEU A 481 23.80 0.89 2.57
N GLN A 482 23.22 1.78 3.39
CA GLN A 482 23.88 2.97 3.90
C GLN A 482 25.04 2.63 4.84
N ALA A 483 24.83 1.71 5.79
CA ALA A 483 25.87 1.25 6.71
C ALA A 483 27.06 0.62 5.97
N LYS A 484 26.79 -0.09 4.87
CA LYS A 484 27.79 -0.67 3.97
C LYS A 484 28.38 0.33 2.98
N SER A 485 27.93 1.60 2.99
CA SER A 485 28.41 2.67 2.11
C SER A 485 28.31 2.34 0.62
N TYR A 486 27.21 1.72 0.20
CA TYR A 486 26.88 1.56 -1.23
C TYR A 486 26.60 2.92 -1.90
N SER A 487 26.76 2.99 -3.22
CA SER A 487 26.33 4.15 -4.01
C SER A 487 24.81 4.12 -4.14
N LEU A 488 24.10 4.70 -3.15
CA LEU A 488 22.65 4.61 -3.02
C LEU A 488 21.97 5.96 -3.31
N LEU A 489 20.96 5.94 -4.20
CA LEU A 489 19.92 6.96 -4.25
C LEU A 489 18.63 6.35 -3.69
N TYR A 490 18.13 6.93 -2.59
CA TYR A 490 16.91 6.50 -1.92
C TYR A 490 15.85 7.61 -2.01
N ILE A 491 14.64 7.26 -2.47
CA ILE A 491 13.52 8.20 -2.64
C ILE A 491 12.27 7.62 -1.99
N GLU A 492 11.57 8.46 -1.22
CA GLU A 492 10.23 8.20 -0.70
C GLU A 492 9.22 9.15 -1.35
N THR A 493 8.02 8.63 -1.66
CA THR A 493 6.89 9.40 -2.20
C THR A 493 5.68 9.23 -1.29
N HIS A 494 4.77 10.20 -1.24
CA HIS A 494 3.50 10.05 -0.51
C HIS A 494 2.47 9.25 -1.35
N GLU A 495 2.89 8.10 -1.86
CA GLU A 495 2.08 7.17 -2.65
C GLU A 495 2.10 5.77 -2.04
N GLY A 496 1.31 4.85 -2.57
CA GLY A 496 1.26 3.46 -2.10
C GLY A 496 1.93 2.44 -3.03
N HIS A 497 1.47 1.18 -2.97
CA HIS A 497 2.07 0.05 -3.68
C HIS A 497 1.51 -0.08 -5.11
N SER A 498 1.76 0.92 -5.95
CA SER A 498 1.10 1.03 -7.25
C SER A 498 2.03 1.31 -8.43
N TYR A 499 1.54 1.00 -9.64
CA TYR A 499 2.22 1.38 -10.87
C TYR A 499 2.31 2.91 -11.05
N GLY A 500 1.37 3.66 -10.47
CA GLY A 500 1.42 5.11 -10.46
C GLY A 500 2.61 5.67 -9.67
N ASN A 501 2.94 5.05 -8.54
CA ASN A 501 4.15 5.41 -7.78
C ASN A 501 5.42 5.05 -8.55
N VAL A 502 5.56 3.80 -8.98
CA VAL A 502 6.81 3.35 -9.63
C VAL A 502 7.08 4.03 -10.96
N ARG A 503 6.04 4.39 -11.74
CA ARG A 503 6.23 5.18 -12.97
C ARG A 503 6.71 6.59 -12.66
N GLY A 504 6.24 7.18 -11.55
CA GLY A 504 6.66 8.51 -11.10
C GLY A 504 8.14 8.56 -10.72
N LEU A 505 8.71 7.44 -10.30
CA LEU A 505 10.12 7.32 -9.91
C LEU A 505 11.08 7.01 -11.08
N LEU A 506 10.56 6.78 -12.29
CA LEU A 506 11.38 6.35 -13.41
C LEU A 506 12.38 7.42 -13.86
N ASP A 507 12.08 8.72 -13.78
CA ASP A 507 13.03 9.74 -14.25
C ASP A 507 14.22 9.88 -13.30
N ASP A 508 14.01 9.97 -11.99
CA ASP A 508 15.08 9.96 -11.00
C ASP A 508 15.97 8.72 -11.15
N MET A 509 15.37 7.54 -11.32
CA MET A 509 16.10 6.29 -11.53
C MET A 509 16.91 6.28 -12.84
N LEU A 510 16.28 6.61 -13.97
CA LEU A 510 16.94 6.61 -15.28
C LEU A 510 18.04 7.67 -15.35
N ILE A 511 17.85 8.84 -14.75
CA ILE A 511 18.86 9.91 -14.71
C ILE A 511 20.00 9.54 -13.78
N TYR A 512 19.70 8.92 -12.64
CA TYR A 512 20.74 8.44 -11.74
C TYR A 512 21.66 7.46 -12.45
N PHE A 513 21.12 6.57 -13.28
CA PHE A 513 21.87 5.54 -14.01
C PHE A 513 22.53 6.03 -15.29
N PHE A 514 21.82 6.80 -16.11
CA PHE A 514 22.16 7.11 -17.50
C PHE A 514 22.15 8.62 -17.81
N GLY A 515 22.23 9.47 -16.78
CA GLY A 515 22.21 10.93 -16.95
C GLY A 515 23.27 11.41 -17.95
N ALA A 516 22.84 12.25 -18.90
CA ALA A 516 23.74 12.78 -19.92
C ALA A 516 24.86 13.63 -19.28
N LYS A 517 26.11 13.44 -19.75
CA LYS A 517 27.29 14.17 -19.26
C LYS A 517 27.45 15.55 -19.86
#